data_AF-A0A2T2NC27-F1
#
_entry.id   AF-A0A2T2NC27-F1
#
_cell.length_a   1.000
_cell.length_b   1.000
_cell.length_c   1.000
_cell.angle_alpha   90.00
_cell.angle_beta   90.00
_cell.angle_gamma   90.00
#
_symmetry.space_group_name_H-M   'P 1'
#
loop_
_entity.id
_entity.type
_entity.pdbx_description
1 polymer ?
#
loop_
_entity_poly.entity_id
_entity_poly.type
_entity_poly.pdbx_seq_one_letter_code
_entity_poly.pdbx_strand_id
1 'polypeptide(L)'
;MAAQVIEPSFVPDPDLGRFIRPYQLLVVIPTDVGSSIILGYWQPLSLNRTSSHYLQVFTHLKLSQIELLQNYEDFGVLSIPSSRSNIATFFRRQIADMNASSADPDMASKLLHRLRSLEHPETNDVLEIRILAIKIFGEEGVGLLTRDQRLTWKWSKPQSPYQKSGFWETELEKAVTDAEWSAGKGFSILGRGVSEEEYEKIRRGKIKC
;
A
#
# COMPACT_ATOMS: atom_id res chain seq x y z
N MET A 1 -2.87 51.88 -15.74
CA MET A 1 -3.78 50.86 -15.18
C MET A 1 -2.96 49.58 -15.03
N ALA A 2 -2.59 49.21 -13.81
CA ALA A 2 -1.88 47.96 -13.55
C ALA A 2 -2.91 46.83 -13.44
N ALA A 3 -2.76 45.78 -14.26
CA ALA A 3 -3.58 44.59 -14.17
C ALA A 3 -3.29 43.90 -12.84
N GLN A 4 -4.31 43.74 -12.00
CA GLN A 4 -4.25 42.84 -10.85
C GLN A 4 -4.07 41.42 -11.38
N VAL A 5 -2.90 40.85 -11.16
CA VAL A 5 -2.67 39.41 -11.29
C VAL A 5 -3.47 38.76 -10.17
N ILE A 6 -4.61 38.18 -10.53
CA ILE A 6 -5.37 37.31 -9.63
C ILE A 6 -4.55 36.02 -9.53
N GLU A 7 -3.68 35.92 -8.53
CA GLU A 7 -3.10 34.64 -8.18
C GLU A 7 -4.25 33.71 -7.79
N PRO A 8 -4.40 32.53 -8.44
CA PRO A 8 -5.44 31.59 -8.05
C PRO A 8 -5.20 31.22 -6.60
N SER A 9 -6.19 31.47 -5.75
CA SER A 9 -6.16 31.08 -4.33
C SER A 9 -5.95 29.56 -4.25
N PHE A 10 -4.74 29.15 -3.89
CA PHE A 10 -4.43 27.76 -3.65
C PHE A 10 -5.19 27.30 -2.41
N VAL A 11 -6.19 26.44 -2.59
CA VAL A 11 -6.85 25.76 -1.47
C VAL A 11 -6.04 24.49 -1.21
N PRO A 12 -5.34 24.39 -0.07
CA PRO A 12 -4.61 23.17 0.29
C PRO A 12 -5.59 22.01 0.38
N ASP A 13 -5.20 20.87 -0.17
CA ASP A 13 -6.00 19.65 -0.02
C ASP A 13 -6.11 19.29 1.48
N PRO A 14 -7.33 19.27 2.05
CA PRO A 14 -7.53 19.01 3.47
C PRO A 14 -7.05 17.61 3.89
N ASP A 15 -6.92 16.67 2.96
CA ASP A 15 -6.41 15.33 3.23
C ASP A 15 -4.91 15.36 3.61
N LEU A 16 -4.12 16.31 3.10
CA LEU A 16 -2.67 16.36 3.36
C LEU A 16 -2.32 16.58 4.85
N GLY A 17 -3.22 17.21 5.61
CA GLY A 17 -3.06 17.41 7.06
C GLY A 17 -3.66 16.28 7.91
N ARG A 18 -4.56 15.46 7.35
CA ARG A 18 -5.28 14.40 8.08
C ARG A 18 -4.59 13.03 7.97
N PHE A 19 -3.93 12.78 6.85
CA PHE A 19 -3.29 11.50 6.54
C PHE A 19 -1.81 11.51 6.93
N ILE A 20 -1.55 11.38 8.24
CA ILE A 20 -0.20 11.45 8.80
C ILE A 20 0.31 10.12 9.37
N ARG A 21 -0.58 9.15 9.61
CA ARG A 21 -0.23 7.91 10.30
C ARG A 21 0.40 6.91 9.30
N PRO A 22 1.67 6.51 9.48
CA PRO A 22 2.33 5.63 8.53
C PRO A 22 1.86 4.18 8.71
N TYR A 23 1.74 3.48 7.58
CA TYR A 23 1.54 2.05 7.51
C TYR A 23 2.46 1.44 6.44
N GLN A 24 3.01 0.28 6.70
CA GLN A 24 3.86 -0.48 5.80
C GLN A 24 3.06 -1.56 5.08
N LEU A 25 3.09 -1.55 3.75
CA LEU A 25 2.52 -2.56 2.88
C LEU A 25 3.63 -3.39 2.24
N LEU A 26 3.44 -4.70 2.14
CA LEU A 26 4.38 -5.58 1.44
C LEU A 26 3.94 -5.75 0.00
N VAL A 27 4.91 -5.64 -0.91
CA VAL A 27 4.72 -5.95 -2.34
C VAL A 27 5.61 -7.14 -2.67
N VAL A 28 4.98 -8.19 -3.18
CA VAL A 28 5.65 -9.44 -3.54
C VAL A 28 5.51 -9.63 -5.03
N ILE A 29 6.63 -9.68 -5.74
CA ILE A 29 6.68 -9.80 -7.19
C ILE A 29 7.38 -11.13 -7.52
N PRO A 30 6.65 -12.16 -7.99
CA PRO A 30 7.27 -13.36 -8.53
C PRO A 30 8.25 -13.01 -9.67
N THR A 31 9.47 -13.55 -9.65
CA THR A 31 10.48 -13.22 -10.67
C THR A 31 10.19 -13.85 -12.03
N ASP A 32 9.35 -14.88 -12.04
CA ASP A 32 9.04 -15.73 -13.19
C ASP A 32 7.81 -15.27 -13.99
N VAL A 33 7.05 -14.29 -13.49
CA VAL A 33 5.89 -13.71 -14.18
C VAL A 33 5.83 -12.21 -13.90
N GLY A 34 5.65 -11.38 -14.94
CA GLY A 34 5.56 -9.91 -14.82
C GLY A 34 4.30 -9.36 -14.12
N SER A 35 3.65 -10.13 -13.23
CA SER A 35 2.46 -9.73 -12.46
C SER A 35 2.78 -9.64 -10.98
N SER A 36 2.54 -8.49 -10.35
CA SER A 36 2.84 -8.24 -8.93
C SER A 36 1.67 -8.66 -8.02
N ILE A 37 1.94 -8.98 -6.76
CA ILE A 37 0.91 -9.19 -5.76
C ILE A 37 1.20 -8.27 -4.58
N ILE A 38 0.26 -7.39 -4.24
CA ILE A 38 0.37 -6.57 -3.03
C ILE A 38 -0.32 -7.30 -1.89
N LEU A 39 0.45 -7.56 -0.84
CA LEU A 39 -0.01 -8.25 0.36
C LEU A 39 -0.02 -7.21 1.49
N GLY A 40 -1.20 -6.76 1.90
CA GLY A 40 -1.38 -5.87 3.04
C GLY A 40 -1.89 -6.62 4.26
N TYR A 41 -1.12 -6.66 5.35
CA TYR A 41 -1.53 -7.39 6.56
C TYR A 41 -2.00 -6.44 7.65
N TRP A 42 -3.32 -6.33 7.84
CA TRP A 42 -3.87 -5.36 8.79
C TRP A 42 -4.19 -5.99 10.15
N GLN A 43 -3.44 -5.47 11.11
CA GLN A 43 -3.62 -5.61 12.55
C GLN A 43 -3.30 -7.01 13.11
N PRO A 44 -2.48 -7.11 14.17
CA PRO A 44 -2.30 -8.36 14.88
C PRO A 44 -3.61 -8.68 15.63
N LEU A 45 -3.80 -9.95 16.00
CA LEU A 45 -4.91 -10.35 16.86
C LEU A 45 -4.90 -9.50 18.14
N SER A 46 -5.81 -8.53 18.25
CA SER A 46 -6.03 -7.88 19.54
C SER A 46 -6.84 -8.83 20.42
N LEU A 47 -6.54 -8.83 21.72
CA LEU A 47 -7.06 -9.76 22.73
C LEU A 47 -8.59 -9.92 22.77
N ASN A 48 -9.35 -9.06 22.08
CA ASN A 48 -10.83 -9.09 22.01
C ASN A 48 -11.39 -9.23 20.58
N ARG A 49 -10.57 -9.50 19.55
CA ARG A 49 -11.04 -9.68 18.16
C ARG A 49 -10.57 -11.01 17.58
N THR A 50 -11.52 -11.88 17.26
CA THR A 50 -11.33 -13.23 16.72
C THR A 50 -11.03 -13.27 15.21
N SER A 51 -10.66 -12.15 14.58
CA SER A 51 -10.42 -12.11 13.12
C SER A 51 -9.25 -11.19 12.79
N SER A 52 -8.16 -11.75 12.27
CA SER A 52 -7.10 -10.97 11.61
C SER A 52 -7.64 -10.35 10.33
N HIS A 53 -7.52 -9.04 10.16
CA HIS A 53 -8.00 -8.36 8.95
C HIS A 53 -6.89 -8.35 7.91
N TYR A 54 -6.78 -9.39 7.10
CA TYR A 54 -5.81 -9.43 6.02
C TYR A 54 -6.41 -8.83 4.74
N LEU A 55 -5.65 -7.98 4.04
CA LEU A 55 -5.99 -7.45 2.73
C LEU A 55 -5.06 -8.05 1.68
N GLN A 56 -5.64 -8.74 0.72
CA GLN A 56 -4.94 -9.16 -0.47
C GLN A 56 -5.38 -8.28 -1.63
N VAL A 57 -4.44 -7.56 -2.24
CA VAL A 57 -4.72 -6.78 -3.45
C VAL A 57 -3.84 -7.33 -4.57
N PHE A 58 -4.49 -7.93 -5.57
CA PHE A 58 -3.81 -8.25 -6.81
C PHE A 58 -3.67 -6.97 -7.64
N THR A 59 -2.50 -6.74 -8.22
CA THR A 59 -2.24 -5.54 -9.02
C THR A 59 -1.23 -5.82 -10.12
N HIS A 60 -1.30 -5.07 -11.21
CA HIS A 60 -0.33 -5.14 -12.28
C HIS A 60 0.76 -4.07 -12.16
N LEU A 61 0.90 -3.44 -10.98
CA LEU A 61 1.94 -2.45 -10.73
C LEU A 61 3.33 -3.02 -10.98
N LYS A 62 4.07 -2.36 -11.86
CA LYS A 62 5.44 -2.72 -12.20
C LYS A 62 6.40 -2.25 -11.12
N LEU A 63 7.54 -2.92 -11.01
CA LEU A 63 8.65 -2.48 -10.15
C LEU A 63 9.01 -1.00 -10.41
N SER A 64 9.13 -0.62 -11.68
CA SER A 64 9.44 0.75 -12.08
C SER A 64 8.42 1.80 -11.62
N GLN A 65 7.14 1.41 -11.45
CA GLN A 65 6.11 2.31 -10.93
C GLN A 65 6.17 2.41 -9.40
N ILE A 66 6.54 1.32 -8.72
CA ILE A 66 6.75 1.32 -7.27
C ILE A 66 7.95 2.19 -6.90
N GLU A 67 9.01 2.15 -7.70
CA GLU A 67 10.22 2.98 -7.53
C GLU A 67 9.97 4.49 -7.67
N LEU A 68 8.80 4.90 -8.20
CA LEU A 68 8.39 6.30 -8.24
C LEU A 68 7.87 6.81 -6.89
N LEU A 69 7.50 5.93 -5.96
CA LEU A 69 7.03 6.34 -4.64
C LEU A 69 8.17 6.97 -3.84
N GLN A 70 7.83 7.92 -2.98
CA GLN A 70 8.80 8.55 -2.09
C GLN A 70 9.34 7.59 -1.03
N ASN A 71 8.49 6.70 -0.53
CA ASN A 71 8.76 5.90 0.66
C ASN A 71 8.62 4.41 0.36
N TYR A 72 9.49 3.89 -0.52
CA TYR A 72 9.61 2.46 -0.76
C TYR A 72 10.96 1.93 -0.27
N GLU A 73 11.00 0.65 0.07
CA GLU A 73 12.20 -0.10 0.42
C GLU A 73 12.22 -1.39 -0.41
N ASP A 74 13.32 -1.64 -1.12
CA ASP A 74 13.54 -2.89 -1.85
C ASP A 74 14.44 -3.80 -1.02
N PHE A 75 13.97 -5.02 -0.74
CA PHE A 75 14.70 -6.01 0.04
C PHE A 75 15.35 -7.09 -0.83
N GLY A 76 15.26 -6.93 -2.14
CA GLY A 76 15.84 -7.82 -3.13
C GLY A 76 15.02 -9.08 -3.36
N VAL A 77 15.70 -10.07 -3.95
CA VAL A 77 15.12 -11.36 -4.31
C VAL A 77 15.38 -12.37 -3.20
N LEU A 78 14.36 -13.15 -2.87
CA LEU A 78 14.42 -14.25 -1.91
C LEU A 78 13.71 -15.48 -2.48
N SER A 79 14.22 -16.64 -2.08
CA SER A 79 13.63 -17.94 -2.41
C SER A 79 12.76 -18.40 -1.24
N ILE A 80 11.48 -18.66 -1.50
CA ILE A 80 10.52 -19.14 -0.49
C ILE A 80 10.05 -20.57 -0.82
N PRO A 81 9.78 -21.40 0.20
CA PRO A 81 9.23 -22.74 0.01
C PRO A 81 7.71 -22.68 -0.16
N SER A 82 7.27 -22.15 -1.30
CA SER A 82 5.84 -22.01 -1.62
C SER A 82 5.64 -22.11 -3.11
N SER A 83 4.52 -22.70 -3.51
CA SER A 83 4.01 -22.57 -4.87
C SER A 83 3.35 -21.21 -5.10
N ARG A 84 3.20 -20.80 -6.37
CA ARG A 84 2.62 -19.52 -6.78
C ARG A 84 1.20 -19.31 -6.23
N SER A 85 0.36 -20.34 -6.26
CA SER A 85 -1.02 -20.27 -5.76
C SER A 85 -1.11 -20.06 -4.25
N ASN A 86 -0.01 -20.29 -3.52
CA ASN A 86 0.03 -20.26 -2.06
C ASN A 86 0.80 -19.07 -1.48
N ILE A 87 1.36 -18.17 -2.30
CA ILE A 87 2.17 -17.01 -1.84
C ILE A 87 1.44 -16.23 -0.74
N ALA A 88 0.20 -15.81 -1.00
CA ALA A 88 -0.55 -15.02 -0.04
C ALA A 88 -0.81 -15.77 1.28
N THR A 89 -1.14 -17.06 1.19
CA THR A 89 -1.33 -17.92 2.36
C THR A 89 -0.02 -18.11 3.14
N PHE A 90 1.10 -18.28 2.45
CA PHE A 90 2.42 -18.40 3.03
C PHE A 90 2.79 -17.15 3.83
N PHE A 91 2.76 -15.98 3.20
CA PHE A 91 3.05 -14.70 3.86
C PHE A 91 2.10 -14.42 5.02
N ARG A 92 0.82 -14.71 4.86
CA ARG A 92 -0.17 -14.56 5.94
C ARG A 92 0.22 -15.36 7.18
N ARG A 93 0.67 -16.61 7.02
CA ARG A 93 1.14 -17.44 8.14
C ARG A 93 2.38 -16.83 8.78
N GLN A 94 3.37 -16.44 7.98
CA GLN A 94 4.61 -15.85 8.51
C GLN A 94 4.34 -14.57 9.31
N ILE A 95 3.46 -13.69 8.83
CA ILE A 95 3.12 -12.44 9.52
C ILE A 95 2.31 -12.69 10.78
N ALA A 96 1.31 -13.58 10.71
CA ALA A 96 0.49 -13.95 11.87
C ALA A 96 1.36 -14.50 13.02
N ASP A 97 2.30 -15.38 12.70
CA ASP A 97 3.18 -15.99 13.68
C ASP A 97 4.17 -15.00 14.31
N MET A 98 4.49 -13.88 13.66
CA MET A 98 5.31 -12.80 14.25
C MET A 98 4.50 -11.86 15.14
N ASN A 99 3.17 -11.96 15.12
CA ASN A 99 2.26 -11.01 15.74
C ASN A 99 2.53 -9.55 15.33
N ALA A 100 2.97 -9.35 14.07
CA ALA A 100 3.28 -8.04 13.50
C ALA A 100 2.06 -7.46 12.76
N SER A 101 2.12 -6.17 12.40
CA SER A 101 1.09 -5.53 11.56
C SER A 101 1.65 -4.45 10.69
N SER A 102 0.88 -4.00 9.69
CA SER A 102 1.29 -2.85 8.88
C SER A 102 1.56 -1.57 9.66
N ALA A 103 1.12 -1.42 10.91
CA ALA A 103 1.48 -0.26 11.73
C ALA A 103 2.85 -0.39 12.41
N ASP A 104 3.44 -1.60 12.42
CA ASP A 104 4.77 -1.87 12.94
C ASP A 104 5.82 -1.41 11.92
N PRO A 105 6.67 -0.41 12.24
CA PRO A 105 7.67 0.11 11.31
C PRO A 105 8.72 -0.94 10.93
N ASP A 106 8.90 -1.97 11.76
CA ASP A 106 9.89 -3.02 11.55
C ASP A 106 9.28 -4.30 10.96
N MET A 107 8.01 -4.27 10.54
CA MET A 107 7.29 -5.46 10.05
C MET A 107 8.06 -6.14 8.91
N ALA A 108 8.50 -5.38 7.91
CA ALA A 108 9.23 -5.94 6.78
C ALA A 108 10.58 -6.55 7.21
N SER A 109 11.36 -5.85 8.04
CA SER A 109 12.66 -6.35 8.50
C SER A 109 12.52 -7.62 9.35
N LYS A 110 11.53 -7.69 10.24
CA LYS A 110 11.20 -8.90 11.03
C LYS A 110 10.83 -10.06 10.11
N LEU A 111 9.97 -9.80 9.12
CA LEU A 111 9.56 -10.79 8.14
C LEU A 111 10.77 -11.34 7.37
N LEU A 112 11.65 -10.47 6.88
CA LEU A 112 12.81 -10.88 6.08
C LEU A 112 13.81 -11.67 6.90
N HIS A 113 14.10 -11.23 8.14
CA HIS A 113 14.95 -11.99 9.05
C HIS A 113 14.41 -13.41 9.22
N ARG A 114 13.09 -13.54 9.45
CA ARG A 114 12.44 -14.83 9.57
C ARG A 114 12.52 -15.64 8.29
N LEU A 115 12.19 -15.06 7.13
CA LEU A 115 12.22 -15.76 5.85
C LEU A 115 13.61 -16.27 5.50
N ARG A 116 14.67 -15.50 5.82
CA ARG A 116 16.06 -15.92 5.64
C ARG A 116 16.51 -17.00 6.62
N SER A 117 15.83 -17.11 7.76
CA SER A 117 16.10 -18.11 8.78
C SER A 117 15.28 -19.40 8.59
N LEU A 118 14.33 -19.41 7.65
CA LEU A 118 13.61 -20.62 7.30
C LEU A 118 14.59 -21.57 6.62
N GLU A 119 14.84 -22.71 7.26
CA GLU A 119 15.48 -23.84 6.59
C GLU A 119 14.60 -24.22 5.40
N HIS A 120 15.17 -24.22 4.19
CA HIS A 120 14.46 -24.66 3.00
C HIS A 120 14.16 -26.15 3.18
N PRO A 121 12.89 -26.56 3.34
CA PRO A 121 12.57 -27.97 3.31
C PRO A 121 13.01 -28.52 1.94
N GLU A 122 13.32 -29.82 1.87
CA GLU A 122 13.59 -30.55 0.62
C GLU A 122 12.34 -30.66 -0.29
N THR A 123 11.48 -29.64 -0.29
CA THR A 123 10.39 -29.46 -1.21
C THR A 123 10.92 -28.90 -2.52
N ASN A 124 10.64 -29.60 -3.62
CA ASN A 124 11.01 -29.18 -4.98
C ASN A 124 10.34 -27.85 -5.43
N ASP A 125 9.36 -27.33 -4.68
CA ASP A 125 8.63 -26.10 -5.00
C ASP A 125 9.28 -24.89 -4.31
N VAL A 126 10.39 -24.43 -4.88
CA VAL A 126 11.03 -23.16 -4.49
C VAL A 126 10.60 -22.08 -5.47
N LEU A 127 10.10 -20.96 -4.95
CA LEU A 127 9.73 -19.79 -5.73
C LEU A 127 10.62 -18.61 -5.40
N GLU A 128 11.21 -18.01 -6.43
CA GLU A 128 11.92 -16.74 -6.32
C GLU A 128 10.94 -15.56 -6.41
N ILE A 129 11.04 -14.68 -5.43
CA ILE A 129 10.21 -13.49 -5.31
C ILE A 129 11.07 -12.28 -4.98
N ARG A 130 10.73 -11.12 -5.54
CA ARG A 130 11.23 -9.83 -5.06
C ARG A 130 10.27 -9.29 -4.02
N ILE A 131 10.81 -8.84 -2.89
CA ILE A 131 10.03 -8.26 -1.81
C ILE A 131 10.35 -6.78 -1.70
N LEU A 132 9.31 -5.95 -1.73
CA LEU A 132 9.38 -4.54 -1.42
C LEU A 132 8.46 -4.22 -0.25
N ALA A 133 8.74 -3.13 0.46
CA ALA A 133 7.77 -2.47 1.30
C ALA A 133 7.48 -1.08 0.77
N ILE A 134 6.21 -0.68 0.78
CA ILE A 134 5.81 0.70 0.52
C ILE A 134 5.16 1.27 1.78
N LYS A 135 5.48 2.52 2.12
CA LYS A 135 4.84 3.26 3.20
C LYS A 135 3.68 4.05 2.64
N ILE A 136 2.50 3.81 3.19
CA ILE A 136 1.29 4.58 2.94
C ILE A 136 0.90 5.36 4.19
N PHE A 137 0.06 6.38 4.03
CA PHE A 137 -0.44 7.18 5.14
C PHE A 137 -1.94 7.02 5.27
N GLY A 138 -2.39 6.69 6.48
CA GLY A 138 -3.80 6.65 6.84
C GLY A 138 -4.18 7.80 7.77
N GLU A 139 -5.48 7.93 8.01
CA GLU A 139 -6.01 8.93 8.94
C GLU A 139 -5.61 8.64 10.39
N GLU A 140 -5.46 9.71 11.18
CA GLU A 140 -5.21 9.62 12.61
C GLU A 140 -6.46 9.16 13.39
N GLY A 141 -6.28 8.37 14.45
CA GLY A 141 -7.37 7.95 15.35
C GLY A 141 -8.29 6.83 14.82
N VAL A 142 -8.34 6.62 13.50
CA VAL A 142 -9.07 5.50 12.86
C VAL A 142 -8.05 4.49 12.35
N GLY A 143 -8.20 3.21 12.69
CA GLY A 143 -7.41 2.16 12.02
C GLY A 143 -7.68 2.21 10.52
N LEU A 144 -6.69 1.91 9.68
CA LEU A 144 -6.81 2.07 8.22
C LEU A 144 -8.07 1.42 7.62
N LEU A 145 -8.50 0.28 8.17
CA LEU A 145 -9.69 -0.48 7.77
C LEU A 145 -10.42 -1.05 9.00
N THR A 146 -11.75 -1.08 8.92
CA THR A 146 -12.62 -1.82 9.84
C THR A 146 -13.36 -2.95 9.10
N ARG A 147 -14.12 -3.79 9.82
CA ARG A 147 -14.65 -5.09 9.36
C ARG A 147 -15.49 -5.02 8.07
N ASP A 148 -16.15 -3.90 7.81
CA ASP A 148 -17.09 -3.73 6.69
C ASP A 148 -16.68 -2.57 5.76
N GLN A 149 -15.40 -2.19 5.78
CA GLN A 149 -14.87 -1.13 4.95
C GLN A 149 -14.05 -1.65 3.78
N ARG A 150 -14.06 -0.89 2.69
CA ARG A 150 -13.19 -1.09 1.53
C ARG A 150 -12.11 -0.03 1.49
N LEU A 151 -10.90 -0.43 1.07
CA LEU A 151 -9.78 0.49 0.99
C LEU A 151 -9.88 1.31 -0.29
N THR A 152 -9.64 2.61 -0.15
CA THR A 152 -9.49 3.56 -1.26
C THR A 152 -8.15 4.25 -1.16
N TRP A 153 -7.66 4.71 -2.30
CA TRP A 153 -6.29 5.14 -2.50
C TRP A 153 -6.25 6.52 -3.13
N LYS A 154 -5.35 7.37 -2.69
CA LYS A 154 -5.10 8.69 -3.30
C LYS A 154 -3.61 8.95 -3.25
N TRP A 155 -3.03 9.52 -4.30
CA TRP A 155 -1.63 9.94 -4.23
C TRP A 155 -1.53 11.38 -3.73
N SER A 156 -0.41 11.71 -3.11
CA SER A 156 -0.07 13.06 -2.69
C SER A 156 1.41 13.36 -2.90
N LYS A 157 1.74 14.62 -3.16
CA LYS A 157 3.11 15.10 -3.25
C LYS A 157 3.25 16.41 -2.47
N PRO A 158 3.27 16.34 -1.12
CA PRO A 158 3.24 17.51 -0.26
C PRO A 158 4.49 18.40 -0.39
N GLN A 159 5.60 17.84 -0.87
CA GLN A 159 6.84 18.57 -1.14
C GLN A 159 6.80 19.40 -2.44
N SER A 160 5.76 19.25 -3.25
CA SER A 160 5.55 20.08 -4.44
C SER A 160 5.17 21.50 -4.00
N PRO A 161 5.65 22.56 -4.67
CA PRO A 161 5.24 23.95 -4.40
C PRO A 161 3.72 24.16 -4.41
N TYR A 162 3.01 23.33 -5.18
CA TYR A 162 1.55 23.37 -5.31
C TYR A 162 0.84 22.27 -4.54
N GLN A 163 1.51 21.62 -3.56
CA GLN A 163 0.97 20.55 -2.70
C GLN A 163 -0.06 19.66 -3.42
N LYS A 164 0.38 19.00 -4.50
CA LYS A 164 -0.51 18.31 -5.43
C LYS A 164 -0.98 16.98 -4.85
N SER A 165 -2.20 16.58 -5.21
CA SER A 165 -2.78 15.28 -4.92
C SER A 165 -3.70 14.84 -6.05
N GLY A 166 -4.00 13.54 -6.09
CA GLY A 166 -4.95 12.95 -7.04
C GLY A 166 -6.37 12.88 -6.49
N PHE A 167 -7.24 12.18 -7.19
CA PHE A 167 -8.56 11.80 -6.67
C PHE A 167 -8.48 10.49 -5.90
N TRP A 168 -9.51 10.24 -5.08
CA TRP A 168 -9.70 8.93 -4.45
C TRP A 168 -10.09 7.87 -5.49
N GLU A 169 -9.36 6.77 -5.50
CA GLU A 169 -9.50 5.64 -6.42
C GLU A 169 -9.81 4.35 -5.65
N THR A 170 -10.53 3.44 -6.29
CA THR A 170 -10.81 2.10 -5.73
C THR A 170 -9.65 1.12 -5.92
N GLU A 171 -8.75 1.41 -6.85
CA GLU A 171 -7.62 0.56 -7.21
C GLU A 171 -6.31 1.32 -7.01
N LEU A 172 -5.37 0.72 -6.27
CA LEU A 172 -4.05 1.31 -6.04
C LEU A 172 -3.29 1.54 -7.36
N GLU A 173 -3.48 0.64 -8.33
CA GLU A 173 -2.89 0.76 -9.66
C GLU A 173 -3.30 2.04 -10.39
N LYS A 174 -4.58 2.41 -10.30
CA LYS A 174 -5.10 3.66 -10.88
C LYS A 174 -4.50 4.88 -10.19
N ALA A 175 -4.46 4.89 -8.86
CA ALA A 175 -3.86 5.98 -8.10
C ALA A 175 -2.38 6.18 -8.44
N VAL A 176 -1.61 5.09 -8.56
CA VAL A 176 -0.19 5.15 -8.92
C VAL A 176 0.01 5.57 -10.38
N THR A 177 -0.81 5.07 -11.30
CA THR A 177 -0.74 5.45 -12.72
C THR A 177 -1.05 6.94 -12.89
N ASP A 178 -2.08 7.46 -12.23
CA ASP A 178 -2.38 8.90 -12.24
C ASP A 178 -1.24 9.73 -11.65
N ALA A 179 -0.63 9.26 -10.56
CA ALA A 179 0.52 9.91 -9.94
C ALA A 179 1.75 9.95 -10.86
N GLU A 180 2.01 8.87 -11.60
CA GLU A 180 3.11 8.79 -12.57
C GLU A 180 2.98 9.89 -13.62
N TRP A 181 1.78 10.09 -14.18
CA TRP A 181 1.52 11.15 -15.17
C TRP A 181 1.50 12.56 -14.56
N SER A 182 0.92 12.72 -13.36
CA SER A 182 0.61 14.03 -12.79
C SER A 182 1.71 14.59 -11.87
N ALA A 183 2.40 13.71 -11.16
CA ALA A 183 3.37 14.05 -10.12
C ALA A 183 4.81 13.59 -10.44
N GLY A 184 4.98 12.64 -11.36
CA GLY A 184 6.27 12.01 -11.65
C GLY A 184 6.76 11.17 -10.48
N LYS A 185 7.99 11.41 -10.01
CA LYS A 185 8.60 10.70 -8.87
C LYS A 185 8.39 11.39 -7.53
N GLY A 186 8.53 10.64 -6.43
CA GLY A 186 8.52 11.15 -5.07
C GLY A 186 7.13 11.51 -4.55
N PHE A 187 6.08 10.80 -4.99
CA PHE A 187 4.75 10.92 -4.39
C PHE A 187 4.56 9.87 -3.28
N SER A 188 3.66 10.15 -2.35
CA SER A 188 3.22 9.24 -1.30
C SER A 188 1.81 8.74 -1.60
N ILE A 189 1.46 7.57 -1.06
CA ILE A 189 0.12 7.00 -1.16
C ILE A 189 -0.62 7.22 0.15
N LEU A 190 -1.85 7.72 0.05
CA LEU A 190 -2.82 7.86 1.11
C LEU A 190 -3.82 6.70 1.00
N GLY A 191 -4.23 6.15 2.14
CA GLY A 191 -5.21 5.06 2.20
C GLY A 191 -6.29 5.35 3.25
N ARG A 192 -7.55 5.07 2.93
CA ARG A 192 -8.66 5.10 3.91
C ARG A 192 -9.69 4.01 3.66
N GLY A 193 -10.21 3.46 4.74
CA GLY A 193 -11.39 2.60 4.73
C GLY A 193 -12.66 3.42 4.58
N VAL A 194 -13.47 3.09 3.57
CA VAL A 194 -14.79 3.70 3.33
C VAL A 194 -15.89 2.64 3.37
N SER A 195 -17.14 3.05 3.57
CA SER A 195 -18.28 2.13 3.49
C SER A 195 -18.49 1.60 2.07
N GLU A 196 -19.21 0.49 1.92
CA GLU A 196 -19.57 -0.06 0.60
C GLU A 196 -20.28 0.98 -0.29
N GLU A 197 -21.18 1.78 0.29
CA GLU A 197 -21.93 2.81 -0.45
C GLU A 197 -21.00 3.90 -0.99
N GLU A 198 -20.07 4.38 -0.17
CA GLU A 198 -19.08 5.39 -0.59
C GLU A 198 -18.10 4.80 -1.63
N TYR A 199 -17.65 3.56 -1.44
CA TYR A 199 -16.82 2.85 -2.40
C TYR A 199 -17.50 2.77 -3.78
N GLU A 200 -18.79 2.43 -3.82
CA GLU A 200 -19.57 2.39 -5.05
C GLU A 200 -19.76 3.76 -5.70
N LYS A 201 -19.86 4.83 -4.90
CA LYS A 201 -19.90 6.21 -5.42
C LYS A 201 -18.57 6.59 -6.06
N ILE A 202 -17.44 6.26 -5.43
CA ILE A 202 -16.09 6.48 -5.99
C ILE A 202 -15.92 5.67 -7.28
N ARG A 203 -16.27 4.38 -7.27
CA ARG A 203 -16.19 3.49 -8.44
C ARG A 203 -16.96 4.02 -9.65
N ARG A 204 -18.11 4.66 -9.41
CA ARG A 204 -18.97 5.27 -10.45
C ARG A 204 -18.50 6.67 -10.89
N GLY A 205 -17.39 7.16 -10.35
CA GLY A 205 -16.87 8.51 -10.62
C GLY A 205 -17.75 9.64 -10.06
N LYS A 206 -18.64 9.33 -9.10
CA LYS A 206 -19.58 10.30 -8.50
C LYS A 206 -18.97 11.12 -7.37
N ILE A 207 -17.80 10.71 -6.88
CA ILE A 207 -17.01 11.47 -5.91
C ILE A 207 -15.69 11.81 -6.60
N LYS A 208 -15.53 13.09 -6.96
CA LYS A 208 -14.26 13.71 -7.30
C LYS A 208 -14.02 14.77 -6.23
N CYS A 209 -13.33 14.41 -5.17
CA CYS A 209 -12.96 15.32 -4.09
C CYS A 209 -11.45 15.28 -3.92
#